data_AF-A0A0B6ZH59-F1
#
_entry.id   AF-A0A0B6ZH59-F1
#
_cell.length_a   1.000
_cell.length_b   1.000
_cell.length_c   1.000
_cell.angle_alpha   90.00
_cell.angle_beta   90.00
_cell.angle_gamma   90.00
#
_symmetry.space_group_name_H-M   'P 1'
#
loop_
_entity.id
_entity.type
_entity.pdbx_description
1 polymer ?
#
loop_
_entity_poly.entity_id
_entity_poly.type
_entity_poly.pdbx_seq_one_letter_code
_entity_poly.pdbx_strand_id
1 'polypeptide(L)'
;MKVWAIAVSYMCSNWGGYTVLTYMPTYLSEVMHFDHQQIGLFSALPYIGFFIFTNISGAMYDAVITRQLCSKTVARKIGNTIGTLVPGLLTIGLVFMSCTSRFEAVALLTIIISISAFVYGAGFLTNHADIAPQFAGVIFGIANTCATLPGILAPTVIGYLTTNKNGWQTAFILCVVFNTVAAVFYIIFASGEIEEWAKEPSNDGIIIKNSPNLSKS
;
A
#
# COMPACT_ATOMS: atom_id res chain seq x y z
N MET A 1 10.79 4.74 -15.11
CA MET A 1 9.48 4.04 -15.02
C MET A 1 9.16 3.58 -13.60
N LYS A 2 10.16 3.15 -12.80
CA LYS A 2 9.94 2.60 -11.44
C LYS A 2 9.26 3.59 -10.47
N VAL A 3 9.60 4.88 -10.56
CA VAL A 3 8.97 5.96 -9.77
C VAL A 3 7.47 6.08 -10.05
N TRP A 4 7.06 6.01 -11.32
CA TRP A 4 5.65 6.06 -11.71
C TRP A 4 4.88 4.80 -11.31
N ALA A 5 5.53 3.64 -11.26
CA ALA A 5 4.95 2.42 -10.72
C ALA A 5 4.54 2.59 -9.25
N ILE A 6 5.40 3.22 -8.43
CA ILE A 6 5.07 3.54 -7.04
C ILE A 6 3.91 4.54 -6.97
N ALA A 7 3.93 5.61 -7.76
CA ALA A 7 2.88 6.64 -7.72
C ALA A 7 1.50 6.08 -8.10
N VAL A 8 1.42 5.28 -9.17
CA VAL A 8 0.16 4.64 -9.61
C VAL A 8 -0.34 3.65 -8.56
N SER A 9 0.53 2.77 -8.06
CA SER A 9 0.13 1.83 -7.00
C SER A 9 -0.32 2.55 -5.73
N TYR A 10 0.34 3.66 -5.37
CA TYR A 10 -0.06 4.48 -4.22
C TYR A 10 -1.44 5.09 -4.43
N MET A 11 -1.69 5.68 -5.58
CA MET A 11 -2.99 6.24 -5.94
C MET A 11 -4.10 5.18 -5.88
N CYS A 12 -3.89 4.01 -6.51
CA CYS A 12 -4.89 2.96 -6.53
C CYS A 12 -5.14 2.35 -5.13
N SER A 13 -4.10 2.15 -4.32
CA SER A 13 -4.28 1.63 -2.94
C SER A 13 -4.96 2.65 -2.02
N ASN A 14 -4.67 3.95 -2.17
CA ASN A 14 -5.33 4.99 -1.39
C ASN A 14 -6.82 5.13 -1.70
N TRP A 15 -7.26 4.80 -2.92
CA TRP A 15 -8.69 4.73 -3.23
C TRP A 15 -9.44 3.82 -2.25
N GLY A 16 -8.94 2.59 -2.06
CA GLY A 16 -9.52 1.63 -1.11
C GLY A 16 -9.44 2.11 0.34
N GLY A 17 -8.27 2.63 0.74
CA GLY A 17 -8.05 3.16 2.09
C GLY A 17 -9.03 4.28 2.47
N TYR A 18 -9.17 5.29 1.61
CA TYR A 18 -10.09 6.41 1.86
C TYR A 18 -11.56 5.99 1.78
N THR A 19 -11.91 5.12 0.83
CA THR A 19 -13.29 4.58 0.74
C THR A 19 -13.70 3.94 2.05
N VAL A 20 -12.85 3.07 2.58
CA VAL A 20 -13.15 2.37 3.83
C VAL A 20 -13.13 3.33 5.02
N LEU A 21 -12.19 4.28 5.07
CA LEU A 21 -12.17 5.30 6.12
C LEU A 21 -13.44 6.14 6.19
N THR A 22 -13.94 6.59 5.04
CA THR A 22 -15.11 7.47 4.98
C THR A 22 -16.41 6.71 5.17
N TYR A 23 -16.56 5.52 4.56
CA TYR A 23 -17.84 4.82 4.48
C TYR A 23 -17.97 3.61 5.38
N MET A 24 -16.93 3.19 6.11
CA MET A 24 -17.04 2.07 7.04
C MET A 24 -18.14 2.27 8.09
N PRO A 25 -18.26 3.42 8.78
CA PRO A 25 -19.32 3.61 9.76
C PRO A 25 -20.71 3.54 9.11
N THR A 26 -20.86 4.15 7.93
CA THR A 26 -22.11 4.13 7.15
C THR A 26 -22.47 2.73 6.70
N TYR A 27 -21.51 1.93 6.23
CA TYR A 27 -21.72 0.54 5.84
C TYR A 27 -22.20 -0.31 7.03
N LEU A 28 -21.56 -0.16 8.19
CA LEU A 28 -21.95 -0.89 9.40
C LEU A 28 -23.35 -0.50 9.89
N SER A 29 -23.75 0.75 9.70
CA SER A 29 -25.09 1.25 10.02
C SER A 29 -26.15 0.77 9.02
N GLU A 30 -25.96 1.09 7.74
CA GLU A 30 -26.99 0.95 6.69
C GLU A 30 -27.13 -0.48 6.19
N VAL A 31 -26.02 -1.20 6.04
CA VAL A 31 -26.02 -2.57 5.48
C VAL A 31 -26.03 -3.62 6.58
N MET A 32 -25.26 -3.42 7.65
CA MET A 32 -25.10 -4.43 8.70
C MET A 32 -26.00 -4.20 9.91
N HIS A 33 -26.75 -3.09 9.94
CA HIS A 33 -27.72 -2.75 11.00
C HIS A 33 -27.13 -2.86 12.42
N PHE A 34 -25.90 -2.37 12.60
CA PHE A 34 -25.28 -2.24 13.93
C PHE A 34 -25.85 -1.04 14.69
N ASP A 35 -25.96 -1.20 16.01
CA ASP A 35 -26.34 -0.09 16.90
C ASP A 35 -25.26 1.00 16.92
N HIS A 36 -25.68 2.25 17.09
CA HIS A 36 -24.77 3.41 17.04
C HIS A 36 -23.66 3.33 18.09
N GLN A 37 -23.92 2.71 19.24
CA GLN A 37 -22.92 2.49 20.30
C GLN A 37 -21.83 1.49 19.87
N GLN A 38 -22.17 0.52 19.01
CA GLN A 38 -21.28 -0.55 18.58
C GLN A 38 -20.44 -0.16 17.34
N ILE A 39 -20.96 0.72 16.48
CA ILE A 39 -20.28 1.15 15.24
C ILE A 39 -18.89 1.72 15.54
N GLY A 40 -18.75 2.53 16.59
CA GLY A 40 -17.45 3.11 16.96
C GLY A 40 -16.41 2.04 17.30
N LEU A 41 -16.80 1.04 18.09
CA LEU A 41 -15.92 -0.06 18.47
C LEU A 41 -15.55 -0.93 17.26
N PHE A 42 -16.53 -1.32 16.45
CA PHE A 42 -16.29 -2.18 15.29
C PHE A 42 -15.55 -1.47 14.15
N SER A 43 -15.68 -0.15 14.03
CA SER A 43 -14.91 0.63 13.05
C SER A 43 -13.44 0.79 13.46
N ALA A 44 -13.11 0.63 14.75
CA ALA A 44 -11.73 0.74 15.25
C ALA A 44 -10.92 -0.55 15.03
N LEU A 45 -11.56 -1.73 15.09
CA LEU A 45 -10.88 -3.03 14.98
C LEU A 45 -9.98 -3.16 13.74
N PRO A 46 -10.44 -2.77 12.53
CA PRO A 46 -9.62 -2.91 11.32
C PRO A 46 -8.34 -2.07 11.37
N TYR A 47 -8.38 -0.89 11.99
CA TYR A 47 -7.20 -0.02 12.12
C TYR A 47 -6.22 -0.50 13.18
N ILE A 48 -6.72 -1.12 14.27
CA ILE A 48 -5.85 -1.80 15.24
C ILE A 48 -5.13 -2.96 14.56
N GLY A 49 -5.85 -3.77 13.78
CA GLY A 49 -5.27 -4.85 12.99
C GLY A 49 -4.25 -4.33 11.97
N PHE A 50 -4.59 -3.26 11.25
CA PHE A 50 -3.66 -2.57 10.33
C PHE A 50 -2.36 -2.15 11.01
N PHE A 51 -2.45 -1.53 12.18
CA PHE A 51 -1.28 -1.10 12.94
C PHE A 51 -0.37 -2.28 13.31
N ILE A 52 -0.95 -3.36 13.85
CA ILE A 52 -0.19 -4.56 14.25
C ILE A 52 0.49 -5.19 13.02
N PHE A 53 -0.25 -5.39 11.93
CA PHE A 53 0.26 -6.03 10.73
C PHE A 53 1.26 -5.15 9.97
N THR A 54 1.18 -3.83 10.07
CA THR A 54 2.20 -2.93 9.49
C THR A 54 3.56 -3.21 10.13
N ASN A 55 3.60 -3.30 11.47
CA ASN A 55 4.83 -3.58 12.20
C ASN A 55 5.36 -5.00 11.93
N ILE A 56 4.47 -6.00 11.90
CA ILE A 56 4.84 -7.39 11.58
C ILE A 56 5.42 -7.47 10.16
N SER A 57 4.76 -6.86 9.16
CA SER A 57 5.21 -6.91 7.77
C SER A 57 6.57 -6.22 7.57
N GLY A 58 6.83 -5.11 8.28
CA GLY A 58 8.14 -4.47 8.31
C GLY A 58 9.21 -5.38 8.90
N ALA A 59 8.98 -5.96 10.09
CA ALA A 59 9.91 -6.88 10.72
C ALA A 59 10.17 -8.15 9.87
N MET A 60 9.13 -8.68 9.22
CA MET A 60 9.26 -9.79 8.28
C MET A 60 10.12 -9.42 7.07
N TYR A 61 9.91 -8.23 6.50
CA TYR A 61 10.71 -7.73 5.38
C TYR A 61 12.18 -7.59 5.78
N ASP A 62 12.47 -6.95 6.92
CA ASP A 62 13.83 -6.76 7.40
C ASP A 62 14.54 -8.10 7.66
N ALA A 63 13.82 -9.08 8.23
CA ALA A 63 14.35 -10.43 8.44
C ALA A 63 14.69 -11.13 7.11
N VAL A 64 13.84 -11.00 6.09
CA VAL A 64 14.05 -11.59 4.76
C VAL A 64 15.27 -10.99 4.06
N ILE A 65 15.41 -9.66 4.11
CA ILE A 65 16.53 -8.95 3.49
C ILE A 65 17.84 -9.19 4.24
N THR A 66 17.84 -9.13 5.57
CA THR A 66 19.04 -9.32 6.39
C THR A 66 19.60 -10.74 6.25
N ARG A 67 18.72 -11.73 6.12
CA ARG A 67 19.09 -13.14 5.88
C ARG A 67 19.40 -13.45 4.41
N GLN A 68 19.35 -12.45 3.52
CA GLN A 68 19.60 -12.59 2.08
C GLN A 68 18.75 -13.69 1.42
N LEU A 69 17.53 -13.92 1.90
CA LEU A 69 16.66 -14.99 1.39
C LEU A 69 16.14 -14.70 -0.02
N CYS A 70 15.99 -13.42 -0.37
CA CYS A 70 15.64 -12.99 -1.72
C CYS A 70 16.12 -11.55 -2.00
N SER A 71 16.08 -11.14 -3.27
CA SER A 71 16.43 -9.77 -3.65
C SER A 71 15.38 -8.77 -3.15
N LYS A 72 15.81 -7.53 -2.89
CA LYS A 72 14.90 -6.43 -2.50
C LYS A 72 13.72 -6.30 -3.46
N THR A 73 13.98 -6.35 -4.77
CA THR A 73 12.94 -6.31 -5.80
C THR A 73 11.88 -7.38 -5.61
N VAL A 74 12.29 -8.64 -5.38
CA VAL A 74 11.36 -9.75 -5.20
C VAL A 74 10.59 -9.61 -3.90
N ALA A 75 11.27 -9.28 -2.78
CA ALA A 75 10.61 -9.04 -1.50
C ALA A 75 9.55 -7.93 -1.59
N ARG A 76 9.88 -6.81 -2.25
CA ARG A 76 8.96 -5.67 -2.48
C ARG A 76 7.76 -6.08 -3.32
N LYS A 77 7.97 -6.84 -4.40
CA LYS A 77 6.89 -7.34 -5.26
C LYS A 77 5.97 -8.29 -4.49
N ILE A 78 6.53 -9.22 -3.72
CA ILE A 78 5.74 -10.15 -2.89
C ILE A 78 4.91 -9.38 -1.86
N GLY A 79 5.54 -8.47 -1.09
CA GLY A 79 4.85 -7.67 -0.08
C GLY A 79 3.69 -6.85 -0.67
N ASN A 80 3.94 -6.16 -1.79
CA ASN A 80 2.88 -5.42 -2.47
C ASN A 80 1.76 -6.33 -2.99
N THR A 81 2.11 -7.48 -3.57
CA THR A 81 1.14 -8.44 -4.12
C THR A 81 0.24 -9.01 -3.02
N ILE A 82 0.82 -9.41 -1.88
CA ILE A 82 0.07 -9.88 -0.71
C ILE A 82 -0.85 -8.76 -0.22
N GLY A 83 -0.33 -7.55 -0.05
CA GLY A 83 -1.10 -6.42 0.48
C GLY A 83 -2.14 -5.82 -0.48
N THR A 84 -2.21 -6.26 -1.74
CA THR A 84 -3.19 -5.74 -2.71
C THR A 84 -4.10 -6.82 -3.27
N LEU A 85 -3.55 -7.93 -3.77
CA LEU A 85 -4.35 -9.03 -4.33
C LEU A 85 -5.14 -9.79 -3.28
N VAL A 86 -4.54 -10.09 -2.11
CA VAL A 86 -5.27 -10.84 -1.07
C VAL A 86 -6.45 -10.00 -0.53
N PRO A 87 -6.27 -8.72 -0.17
CA PRO A 87 -7.41 -7.85 0.16
C PRO A 87 -8.43 -7.74 -0.99
N GLY A 88 -7.99 -7.65 -2.24
CA GLY A 88 -8.87 -7.65 -3.42
C GLY A 88 -9.73 -8.92 -3.51
N LEU A 89 -9.13 -10.10 -3.42
CA LEU A 89 -9.85 -11.38 -3.46
C LEU A 89 -10.82 -11.54 -2.29
N LEU A 90 -10.41 -11.16 -1.09
CA LEU A 90 -11.27 -11.20 0.09
C LEU A 90 -12.43 -10.19 0.00
N THR A 91 -12.22 -9.04 -0.65
CA THR A 91 -13.27 -8.04 -0.89
C THR A 91 -14.37 -8.57 -1.82
N ILE A 92 -14.06 -9.51 -2.72
CA ILE A 92 -15.09 -10.21 -3.52
C ILE A 92 -16.05 -10.96 -2.58
N GLY A 93 -15.55 -11.53 -1.48
CA GLY A 93 -16.40 -12.16 -0.46
C GLY A 93 -17.42 -11.21 0.16
N LEU A 94 -17.05 -9.94 0.39
CA LEU A 94 -17.96 -8.92 0.92
C LEU A 94 -19.10 -8.57 -0.04
N VAL A 95 -18.90 -8.71 -1.36
CA VAL A 95 -19.93 -8.43 -2.37
C VAL A 95 -21.14 -9.37 -2.21
N PHE A 96 -20.90 -10.60 -1.74
CA PHE A 96 -21.91 -11.64 -1.57
C PHE A 96 -22.46 -11.75 -0.14
N MET A 97 -21.93 -10.96 0.80
CA MET A 97 -22.37 -11.01 2.19
C MET A 97 -23.70 -10.30 2.39
N SER A 98 -24.58 -10.93 3.17
CA SER A 98 -25.90 -10.40 3.56
C SER A 98 -25.92 -9.95 5.02
N CYS A 99 -26.93 -9.14 5.39
CA CYS A 99 -27.11 -8.58 6.73
C CYS A 99 -27.13 -9.62 7.87
N THR A 100 -27.53 -10.86 7.58
CA THR A 100 -27.58 -11.98 8.53
C THR A 100 -26.20 -12.34 9.10
N SER A 101 -25.13 -12.09 8.34
CA SER A 101 -23.74 -12.41 8.70
C SER A 101 -22.93 -11.18 9.14
N ARG A 102 -23.55 -10.23 9.85
CA ARG A 102 -22.93 -8.93 10.21
C ARG A 102 -21.58 -9.03 10.95
N PHE A 103 -21.41 -9.98 11.87
CA PHE A 103 -20.15 -10.15 12.59
C PHE A 103 -19.04 -10.74 11.69
N GLU A 104 -19.41 -11.65 10.79
CA GLU A 104 -18.49 -12.22 9.80
C GLU A 104 -18.01 -11.14 8.82
N ALA A 105 -18.88 -10.22 8.42
CA ALA A 105 -18.51 -9.09 7.56
C ALA A 105 -17.51 -8.16 8.24
N VAL A 106 -17.68 -7.86 9.54
CA VAL A 106 -16.71 -7.07 10.30
C VAL A 106 -15.38 -7.81 10.44
N ALA A 107 -15.40 -9.12 10.72
CA ALA A 107 -14.19 -9.93 10.78
C ALA A 107 -13.46 -9.95 9.44
N LEU A 108 -14.19 -10.14 8.33
CA LEU A 108 -13.62 -10.14 6.98
C LEU A 108 -13.05 -8.77 6.61
N LEU A 109 -13.76 -7.68 6.89
CA LEU A 109 -13.26 -6.30 6.72
C LEU A 109 -11.98 -6.06 7.53
N THR A 110 -11.95 -6.53 8.78
CA THR A 110 -10.77 -6.43 9.66
C THR A 110 -9.57 -7.16 9.05
N ILE A 111 -9.78 -8.37 8.53
CA ILE A 111 -8.73 -9.16 7.87
C ILE A 111 -8.26 -8.48 6.59
N ILE A 112 -9.17 -7.96 5.75
CA ILE A 112 -8.86 -7.25 4.51
C ILE A 112 -7.92 -6.08 4.77
N ILE A 113 -8.27 -5.23 5.74
CA ILE A 113 -7.46 -4.04 6.07
C ILE A 113 -6.18 -4.44 6.78
N SER A 114 -6.19 -5.44 7.65
CA SER A 114 -4.97 -5.92 8.31
C SER A 114 -3.96 -6.44 7.29
N ILE A 115 -4.40 -7.18 6.27
CA ILE A 115 -3.49 -7.70 5.23
C ILE A 115 -3.03 -6.57 4.30
N SER A 116 -3.84 -5.53 4.05
CA SER A 116 -3.40 -4.40 3.22
C SER A 116 -2.22 -3.62 3.84
N ALA A 117 -1.99 -3.77 5.15
CA ALA A 117 -0.82 -3.23 5.85
C ALA A 117 0.52 -3.71 5.27
N PHE A 118 0.57 -4.87 4.60
CA PHE A 118 1.79 -5.35 3.93
C PHE A 118 2.31 -4.40 2.85
N VAL A 119 1.42 -3.61 2.25
CA VAL A 119 1.80 -2.55 1.29
C VAL A 119 2.69 -1.49 1.95
N TYR A 120 2.43 -1.19 3.22
CA TYR A 120 3.09 -0.14 3.98
C TYR A 120 4.43 -0.60 4.54
N GLY A 121 4.49 -1.79 5.14
CA GLY A 121 5.74 -2.32 5.70
C GLY A 121 6.69 -2.90 4.64
N ALA A 122 6.17 -3.71 3.72
CA ALA A 122 6.98 -4.48 2.78
C ALA A 122 6.81 -4.08 1.30
N GLY A 123 5.80 -3.26 0.96
CA GLY A 123 5.40 -2.97 -0.42
C GLY A 123 5.96 -1.66 -1.01
N PHE A 124 5.12 -0.93 -1.76
CA PHE A 124 5.55 0.27 -2.49
C PHE A 124 5.95 1.43 -1.59
N LEU A 125 5.36 1.52 -0.37
CA LEU A 125 5.51 2.70 0.46
C LEU A 125 6.94 2.85 0.94
N THR A 126 7.69 1.78 1.10
CA THR A 126 9.10 1.82 1.51
C THR A 126 10.05 1.72 0.31
N ASN A 127 9.53 1.43 -0.88
CA ASN A 127 10.35 1.23 -2.08
C ASN A 127 10.99 2.52 -2.63
N HIS A 128 10.41 3.70 -2.35
CA HIS A 128 11.00 4.96 -2.80
C HIS A 128 12.39 5.21 -2.17
N ALA A 129 12.62 4.74 -0.94
CA ALA A 129 13.91 4.79 -0.27
C ALA A 129 14.93 3.78 -0.84
N ASP A 130 14.48 2.65 -1.38
CA ASP A 130 15.35 1.67 -2.03
C ASP A 130 15.81 2.12 -3.43
N ILE A 131 14.95 2.84 -4.17
CA ILE A 131 15.20 3.26 -5.55
C ILE A 131 16.08 4.51 -5.65
N ALA A 132 15.86 5.51 -4.78
CA ALA A 132 16.62 6.76 -4.82
C ALA A 132 16.72 7.37 -3.42
N PRO A 133 17.65 6.90 -2.56
CA PRO A 133 17.77 7.33 -1.17
C PRO A 133 17.90 8.86 -1.00
N GLN A 134 18.69 9.52 -1.85
CA GLN A 134 18.92 10.97 -1.79
C GLN A 134 17.70 11.80 -2.20
N PHE A 135 16.84 11.24 -3.07
CA PHE A 135 15.65 11.91 -3.60
C PHE A 135 14.36 11.31 -3.04
N ALA A 136 14.46 10.44 -2.04
CA ALA A 136 13.37 9.68 -1.46
C ALA A 136 12.22 10.58 -1.01
N GLY A 137 12.54 11.70 -0.33
CA GLY A 137 11.53 12.67 0.13
C GLY A 137 10.79 13.37 -1.02
N VAL A 138 11.48 13.70 -2.11
CA VAL A 138 10.87 14.35 -3.28
C VAL A 138 9.95 13.37 -4.01
N ILE A 139 10.42 12.14 -4.24
CA ILE A 139 9.62 11.07 -4.85
C ILE A 139 8.38 10.80 -4.00
N PHE A 140 8.54 10.69 -2.68
CA PHE A 140 7.44 10.47 -1.76
C PHE A 140 6.43 11.63 -1.81
N GLY A 141 6.88 12.88 -1.83
CA GLY A 141 6.01 14.05 -1.93
C GLY A 141 5.18 14.08 -3.23
N ILE A 142 5.82 13.79 -4.37
CA ILE A 142 5.12 13.68 -5.67
C ILE A 142 4.10 12.54 -5.62
N ALA A 143 4.52 11.35 -5.17
CA ALA A 143 3.64 10.19 -5.10
C ALA A 143 2.47 10.41 -4.13
N ASN A 144 2.70 11.07 -2.99
CA ASN A 144 1.66 11.41 -2.02
C ASN A 144 0.66 12.41 -2.60
N THR A 145 1.13 13.41 -3.36
CA THR A 145 0.25 14.37 -4.05
C THR A 145 -0.66 13.68 -5.06
N CYS A 146 -0.14 12.71 -5.83
CA CYS A 146 -0.99 11.89 -6.68
C CYS A 146 -1.96 11.01 -5.87
N ALA A 147 -1.52 10.52 -4.71
CA ALA A 147 -2.29 9.61 -3.87
C ALA A 147 -3.38 10.30 -3.03
N THR A 148 -3.37 11.63 -2.89
CA THR A 148 -4.45 12.39 -2.24
C THR A 148 -5.62 12.69 -3.19
N LEU A 149 -5.43 12.64 -4.52
CA LEU A 149 -6.51 12.80 -5.50
C LEU A 149 -7.66 11.80 -5.28
N PRO A 150 -7.41 10.49 -5.08
CA PRO A 150 -8.44 9.55 -4.65
C PRO A 150 -9.16 9.96 -3.36
N GLY A 151 -8.50 10.63 -2.42
CA GLY A 151 -9.12 11.08 -1.17
C GLY A 151 -10.20 12.14 -1.39
N ILE A 152 -10.11 12.90 -2.49
CA ILE A 152 -11.13 13.88 -2.89
C ILE A 152 -12.24 13.18 -3.69
N LEU A 153 -11.87 12.30 -4.61
CA LEU A 153 -12.80 11.69 -5.57
C LEU A 153 -13.58 10.50 -5.01
N ALA A 154 -12.95 9.65 -4.19
CA ALA A 154 -13.55 8.43 -3.68
C ALA A 154 -14.80 8.71 -2.83
N PRO A 155 -14.80 9.67 -1.90
CA PRO A 155 -16.02 10.07 -1.20
C PRO A 155 -17.18 10.39 -2.14
N THR A 156 -16.97 11.28 -3.11
CA THR A 156 -18.02 11.70 -4.04
C THR A 156 -18.57 10.55 -4.88
N VAL A 157 -17.69 9.70 -5.42
CA VAL A 157 -18.09 8.57 -6.25
C VAL A 157 -18.86 7.53 -5.45
N ILE A 158 -18.34 7.12 -4.28
CA ILE A 158 -19.00 6.10 -3.47
C ILE A 158 -20.35 6.62 -2.94
N GLY A 159 -20.42 7.87 -2.48
CA GLY A 159 -21.67 8.48 -2.04
C GLY A 159 -22.74 8.54 -3.14
N TYR A 160 -22.34 8.75 -4.39
CA TYR A 160 -23.27 8.66 -5.53
C TYR A 160 -23.70 7.20 -5.78
N LEU A 161 -22.76 6.25 -5.75
CA LEU A 161 -23.04 4.85 -6.01
C LEU A 161 -24.00 4.25 -4.97
N THR A 162 -23.83 4.56 -3.69
CA THR A 162 -24.63 4.01 -2.58
C THR A 162 -26.08 4.49 -2.55
N THR A 163 -26.46 5.45 -3.39
CA THR A 163 -27.89 5.82 -3.59
C THR A 163 -28.71 4.71 -4.27
N ASN A 164 -28.05 3.82 -5.01
CA ASN A 164 -28.69 2.71 -5.70
C ASN A 164 -28.79 1.46 -4.82
N LYS A 165 -29.79 0.60 -5.06
CA LYS A 165 -29.99 -0.66 -4.32
C LYS A 165 -28.77 -1.59 -4.29
N ASN A 166 -27.96 -1.58 -5.36
CA ASN A 166 -26.72 -2.38 -5.47
C ASN A 166 -25.45 -1.53 -5.34
N GLY A 167 -25.57 -0.33 -4.75
CA GLY A 167 -24.50 0.65 -4.67
C GLY A 167 -23.27 0.16 -3.92
N TRP A 168 -23.49 -0.48 -2.77
CA TRP A 168 -22.42 -1.05 -1.94
C TRP A 168 -21.65 -2.18 -2.64
N GLN A 169 -22.35 -3.05 -3.38
CA GLN A 169 -21.69 -4.09 -4.18
C GLN A 169 -20.82 -3.47 -5.28
N THR A 170 -21.32 -2.43 -5.95
CA THR A 170 -20.57 -1.70 -6.98
C THR A 170 -19.34 -1.01 -6.39
N ALA A 171 -19.45 -0.42 -5.19
CA ALA A 171 -18.34 0.19 -4.47
C ALA A 171 -17.24 -0.83 -4.16
N PHE A 172 -17.59 -2.01 -3.66
CA PHE A 172 -16.62 -3.07 -3.38
C PHE A 172 -15.97 -3.61 -4.66
N ILE A 173 -16.73 -3.82 -5.74
CA ILE A 173 -16.18 -4.22 -7.05
C ILE A 173 -15.17 -3.19 -7.55
N LEU A 174 -15.46 -1.89 -7.38
CA LEU A 174 -14.54 -0.82 -7.76
C LEU A 174 -13.23 -0.91 -6.97
N CYS A 175 -13.29 -1.16 -5.66
CA CYS A 175 -12.10 -1.41 -4.84
C CYS A 175 -11.29 -2.64 -5.33
N VAL A 176 -11.95 -3.72 -5.75
CA VAL A 176 -11.28 -4.90 -6.32
C VAL A 176 -10.54 -4.54 -7.62
N VAL A 177 -11.18 -3.77 -8.50
CA VAL A 177 -10.57 -3.31 -9.75
C VAL A 177 -9.33 -2.46 -9.46
N PHE A 178 -9.43 -1.46 -8.57
CA PHE A 178 -8.29 -0.62 -8.22
C PHE A 178 -7.15 -1.40 -7.57
N ASN A 179 -7.43 -2.32 -6.64
CA ASN A 179 -6.41 -3.17 -6.03
C ASN A 179 -5.74 -4.09 -7.04
N THR A 180 -6.49 -4.61 -8.01
CA THR A 180 -5.95 -5.47 -9.07
C THR A 180 -5.05 -4.66 -10.01
N VAL A 181 -5.47 -3.46 -10.41
CA VAL A 181 -4.64 -2.55 -11.22
C VAL A 181 -3.36 -2.18 -10.47
N ALA A 182 -3.46 -1.86 -9.18
CA ALA A 182 -2.30 -1.56 -8.33
C ALA A 182 -1.30 -2.72 -8.30
N ALA A 183 -1.79 -3.96 -8.15
CA ALA A 183 -0.97 -5.16 -8.11
C ALA A 183 -0.29 -5.44 -9.44
N VAL A 184 -1.05 -5.47 -10.54
CA VAL A 184 -0.55 -5.79 -11.89
C VAL A 184 0.50 -4.76 -12.32
N PHE A 185 0.21 -3.47 -12.13
CA PHE A 185 1.13 -2.41 -12.52
C PHE A 185 2.44 -2.47 -11.71
N TYR A 186 2.36 -2.74 -10.41
CA TYR A 186 3.53 -2.87 -9.55
C TYR A 186 4.38 -4.10 -9.92
N ILE A 187 3.75 -5.25 -10.17
CA ILE A 187 4.47 -6.48 -10.53
C ILE A 187 5.25 -6.29 -11.83
N ILE A 188 4.68 -5.61 -12.82
CA ILE A 188 5.32 -5.41 -14.12
C ILE A 188 6.44 -4.36 -14.04
N PHE A 189 6.19 -3.19 -13.43
CA PHE A 189 7.07 -2.03 -13.58
C PHE A 189 7.93 -1.70 -12.35
N ALA A 190 7.66 -2.25 -11.18
CA ALA A 190 8.45 -1.95 -9.98
C ALA A 190 9.78 -2.71 -9.98
N SER A 191 10.80 -2.08 -9.40
CA SER A 191 12.07 -2.69 -9.02
C SER A 191 12.55 -2.05 -7.70
N GLY A 192 13.34 -2.79 -6.94
CA GLY A 192 13.98 -2.34 -5.69
C GLY A 192 15.48 -2.05 -5.87
N GLU A 193 15.94 -1.89 -7.11
CA GLU A 193 17.30 -1.49 -7.44
C GLU A 193 17.41 0.03 -7.59
N ILE A 194 18.53 0.58 -7.10
CA ILE A 194 18.86 2.00 -7.20
C ILE A 194 18.88 2.42 -8.67
N GLU A 195 18.14 3.48 -9.00
CA GLU A 195 18.13 4.04 -10.35
C GLU A 195 19.48 4.69 -10.70
N GLU A 196 19.91 4.58 -11.95
CA GLU A 196 21.23 5.05 -12.39
C GLU A 196 21.45 6.54 -12.14
N TRP A 197 20.41 7.36 -12.34
CA TRP A 197 20.45 8.80 -12.10
C TRP A 197 20.52 9.17 -10.61
N ALA A 198 20.22 8.23 -9.71
CA ALA A 198 20.25 8.41 -8.26
C ALA A 198 21.50 7.79 -7.61
N LYS A 199 22.40 7.18 -8.39
CA LYS A 199 23.68 6.67 -7.88
C LYS A 199 24.63 7.84 -7.62
N GLU A 200 25.33 7.81 -6.50
CA GLU A 200 26.46 8.72 -6.28
C GLU A 200 27.53 8.48 -7.34
N PRO A 201 28.18 9.53 -7.86
CA PRO A 201 29.35 9.35 -8.70
C PRO A 201 30.40 8.57 -7.90
N SER A 202 30.82 7.41 -8.42
CA SER A 202 31.81 6.55 -7.78
C SER A 202 33.07 7.36 -7.47
N ASN A 203 33.46 7.41 -6.20
CA ASN A 203 34.67 8.12 -5.75
C ASN A 203 35.98 7.42 -6.19
N ASP A 204 35.89 6.37 -7.02
CA ASP A 204 37.01 5.56 -7.54
C ASP A 204 37.94 6.33 -8.51
N GLY A 205 37.65 7.61 -8.80
CA GLY A 205 38.48 8.48 -9.63
C GLY A 205 39.46 9.39 -8.87
N ILE A 206 39.36 9.52 -7.54
CA ILE A 206 40.29 10.33 -6.75
C ILE A 206 41.39 9.42 -6.17
N ILE A 207 42.06 8.66 -7.04
CA ILE A 207 43.46 8.33 -6.77
C ILE A 207 44.20 9.65 -6.92
N ILE A 208 44.51 10.27 -5.79
CA ILE A 208 45.44 11.38 -5.71
C ILE A 208 46.73 10.89 -6.40
N LYS A 209 46.96 11.31 -7.65
CA LYS A 209 48.25 11.22 -8.33
C LYS A 209 49.23 12.15 -7.62
N ASN A 210 49.61 11.80 -6.39
CA ASN A 210 50.78 12.36 -5.74
C ASN A 210 51.89 11.32 -5.83
N SER A 211 52.65 11.42 -6.90
CA SER A 211 54.05 10.98 -6.96
C SER A 211 54.78 12.10 -7.71
N PRO A 212 56.02 12.47 -7.36
CA PRO A 212 57.08 11.54 -6.94
C PRO A 212 58.00 12.01 -5.79
N ASN A 213 58.71 11.04 -5.21
CA ASN A 213 60.09 11.12 -4.71
C ASN A 213 60.54 12.38 -3.94
N LEU A 214 60.68 12.23 -2.62
CA LEU A 214 61.83 12.81 -1.91
C LEU A 214 62.54 11.70 -1.14
N SER A 215 63.54 11.14 -1.82
CA SER A 215 64.65 10.42 -1.22
C SER A 215 65.50 11.37 -0.38
N LYS A 216 65.90 10.90 0.81
CA LYS A 216 67.17 11.17 1.49
C LYS A 216 67.56 12.65 1.74
N SER A 217 67.52 13.06 3.00
CA SER A 217 68.71 13.50 3.76
C SER A 217 68.39 13.51 5.25
#